data_AF-A0A9P5MX68-F1
#
_entry.id   AF-A0A9P5MX68-F1
#
_cell.length_a   1.000
_cell.length_b   1.000
_cell.length_c   1.000
_cell.angle_alpha   90.00
_cell.angle_beta   90.00
_cell.angle_gamma   90.00
#
_symmetry.space_group_name_H-M   'P 1'
#
loop_
_entity.id
_entity.type
_entity.pdbx_description
1 polymer ?
#
loop_
_entity_poly.entity_id
_entity_poly.type
_entity_poly.pdbx_seq_one_letter_code
_entity_poly.pdbx_strand_id
1 'polypeptide(L)'
;MGGTPSKNVNLTGEVAPSHFDLHRMVGRGTFGLVDWWSLGVCLFELLWNRLPSVGNTEEKLRDDIMTLPITIPSQSHGAVSNECTAAILGLLERDPKKRLGCRTGFSSIDEIQSHRWFSQFDWEKLQAKQLDPPFVPNPGGDNFEQFIACDFYSGDANLEKKKPEMRQLESDFTVFDFERTSRRSYYPLNESLPALS
;
A
#
# COMPACT_ATOMS: atom_id res chain seq x y z
N MET A 1 -19.24 -47.47 -26.85
CA MET A 1 -20.01 -46.20 -26.92
C MET A 1 -19.54 -45.34 -25.77
N GLY A 2 -18.49 -44.56 -26.03
CA GLY A 2 -17.94 -43.59 -25.08
C GLY A 2 -18.38 -42.19 -25.47
N GLY A 3 -18.50 -41.31 -24.48
CA GLY A 3 -18.82 -39.91 -24.68
C GLY A 3 -19.67 -39.33 -23.56
N THR A 4 -19.08 -39.12 -22.38
CA THR A 4 -19.57 -38.11 -21.44
C THR A 4 -18.91 -36.77 -21.81
N PRO A 5 -19.66 -35.64 -21.84
CA PRO A 5 -19.11 -34.38 -22.32
C PRO A 5 -18.25 -33.72 -21.25
N SER A 6 -16.98 -33.47 -21.60
CA SER A 6 -16.08 -32.55 -20.90
C SER A 6 -16.74 -31.17 -20.78
N LYS A 7 -16.98 -30.71 -19.56
CA LYS A 7 -17.24 -29.28 -19.31
C LYS A 7 -15.89 -28.61 -19.08
N ASN A 8 -15.49 -27.83 -20.07
CA ASN A 8 -14.38 -26.89 -20.00
C ASN A 8 -14.59 -25.96 -18.80
N VAL A 9 -13.70 -26.07 -17.82
CA VAL A 9 -13.55 -25.07 -16.76
C VAL A 9 -12.84 -23.89 -17.40
N ASN A 10 -13.58 -22.82 -17.66
CA ASN A 10 -13.00 -21.53 -18.01
C ASN A 10 -12.21 -21.04 -16.78
N LEU A 11 -10.89 -21.05 -16.91
CA LEU A 11 -9.97 -20.34 -16.02
C LEU A 11 -10.04 -18.85 -16.36
N THR A 12 -11.15 -18.21 -16.02
CA THR A 12 -11.16 -16.77 -15.78
C THR A 12 -11.02 -16.61 -14.28
N GLY A 13 -9.77 -16.64 -13.81
CA GLY A 13 -9.44 -16.23 -12.45
C GLY A 13 -9.80 -14.74 -12.34
N GLU A 14 -11.00 -14.46 -11.85
CA GLU A 14 -11.35 -13.14 -11.35
C GLU A 14 -10.51 -12.93 -10.10
N VAL A 15 -9.55 -12.01 -10.26
CA VAL A 15 -8.65 -11.53 -9.23
C VAL A 15 -9.50 -10.80 -8.20
N ALA A 16 -9.22 -11.05 -6.92
CA ALA A 16 -9.80 -10.33 -5.78
C ALA A 16 -9.94 -8.82 -6.05
N PRO A 17 -10.94 -8.14 -5.47
CA PRO A 17 -11.20 -6.75 -5.77
C PRO A 17 -10.01 -5.99 -5.23
N SER A 18 -9.26 -5.39 -6.15
CA SER A 18 -8.06 -4.67 -5.81
C SER A 18 -8.40 -3.44 -4.96
N HIS A 19 -7.40 -2.81 -4.36
CA HIS A 19 -7.51 -1.50 -3.68
C HIS A 19 -8.35 -0.46 -4.48
N PHE A 20 -8.40 -0.60 -5.82
CA PHE A 20 -9.20 0.23 -6.73
C PHE A 20 -10.72 0.00 -6.68
N ASP A 21 -11.20 -1.10 -6.13
CA ASP A 21 -12.64 -1.41 -6.10
C ASP A 21 -13.36 -0.82 -4.88
N LEU A 22 -12.62 -0.63 -3.77
CA LEU A 22 -13.11 0.16 -2.63
C LEU A 22 -13.30 1.65 -3.01
N HIS A 23 -12.43 2.13 -3.91
CA HIS A 23 -12.41 3.51 -4.42
C HIS A 23 -13.64 3.88 -5.25
N ARG A 24 -14.29 2.91 -5.92
CA ARG A 24 -15.49 3.17 -6.74
C ARG A 24 -16.77 3.28 -5.90
N MET A 25 -16.76 2.75 -4.68
CA MET A 25 -17.94 2.69 -3.82
C MET A 25 -18.15 3.93 -2.95
N VAL A 26 -17.17 4.81 -2.84
CA VAL A 26 -17.24 5.98 -1.97
C VAL A 26 -16.86 7.21 -2.79
N GLY A 27 -17.84 8.04 -3.13
CA GLY A 27 -17.74 9.11 -4.12
C GLY A 27 -16.59 10.11 -3.95
N ARG A 28 -16.26 10.79 -5.07
CA ARG A 28 -15.18 11.77 -5.25
C ARG A 28 -15.08 12.74 -4.06
N GLY A 29 -14.06 12.53 -3.21
CA GLY A 29 -13.83 13.33 -2.00
C GLY A 29 -13.22 12.55 -0.83
N THR A 30 -13.11 11.22 -0.95
CA THR A 30 -12.69 10.29 0.12
C THR A 30 -11.30 9.71 -0.05
N PHE A 31 -10.50 10.22 -1.00
CA PHE A 31 -9.19 9.65 -1.34
C PHE A 31 -8.27 9.48 -0.12
N GLY A 32 -8.23 10.45 0.79
CA GLY A 32 -7.43 10.34 2.02
C GLY A 32 -7.99 9.42 3.10
N LEU A 33 -9.28 9.06 3.06
CA LEU A 33 -9.91 8.21 4.08
C LEU A 33 -9.51 6.73 3.93
N VAL A 34 -9.25 6.31 2.69
CA VAL A 34 -8.84 4.95 2.36
C VAL A 34 -7.38 4.72 2.74
N ASP A 35 -6.53 5.72 2.55
CA ASP A 35 -5.10 5.63 2.86
C ASP A 35 -4.84 5.31 4.34
N TRP A 36 -5.63 5.88 5.26
CA TRP A 36 -5.50 5.60 6.69
C TRP A 36 -5.87 4.15 7.07
N TRP A 37 -6.85 3.56 6.37
CA TRP A 37 -7.14 2.15 6.55
C TRP A 37 -5.97 1.28 6.10
N SER A 38 -5.43 1.58 4.92
CA SER A 38 -4.27 0.87 4.36
C SER A 38 -3.06 0.97 5.29
N LEU A 39 -2.81 2.13 5.89
CA LEU A 39 -1.77 2.29 6.91
C LEU A 39 -2.00 1.37 8.12
N GLY A 40 -3.24 1.27 8.61
CA GLY A 40 -3.60 0.36 9.71
C GLY A 40 -3.34 -1.11 9.37
N VAL A 41 -3.66 -1.53 8.14
CA VAL A 41 -3.37 -2.88 7.65
C VAL A 41 -1.86 -3.13 7.58
N CYS A 42 -1.09 -2.19 7.02
CA CYS A 42 0.37 -2.29 6.93
C CYS A 42 1.02 -2.38 8.32
N LEU A 43 0.60 -1.55 9.27
CA LEU A 43 1.13 -1.60 10.65
C LEU A 43 0.83 -2.93 11.32
N PHE A 44 -0.38 -3.47 11.11
CA PHE A 44 -0.75 -4.78 11.63
C PHE A 44 0.14 -5.88 11.02
N GLU A 45 0.37 -5.84 9.71
CA GLU A 45 1.23 -6.79 9.02
C GLU A 45 2.69 -6.70 9.50
N LEU A 46 3.24 -5.50 9.69
CA LEU A 46 4.62 -5.32 10.16
C LEU A 46 4.84 -5.86 11.59
N LEU A 47 3.83 -5.81 12.45
CA LEU A 47 3.95 -6.22 13.85
C LEU A 47 3.67 -7.71 14.07
N TRP A 48 2.75 -8.29 13.30
CA TRP A 48 2.31 -9.67 13.49
C TRP A 48 2.63 -10.60 12.33
N ASN A 49 3.20 -10.08 11.23
CA ASN A 49 3.52 -10.82 10.01
C ASN A 49 2.30 -11.59 9.44
N ARG A 50 1.12 -10.98 9.53
CA ARG A 50 -0.15 -11.53 9.05
C ARG A 50 -1.13 -10.40 8.77
N LEU A 51 -2.13 -10.66 7.94
CA LEU A 51 -3.21 -9.71 7.69
C LEU A 51 -4.25 -9.72 8.84
N PRO A 52 -4.99 -8.60 9.03
CA PRO A 52 -6.05 -8.51 10.01
C PRO A 52 -7.23 -9.44 9.70
N SER A 53 -7.57 -9.57 8.41
CA SER A 53 -8.61 -10.46 7.90
C SER A 53 -8.08 -11.25 6.70
N VAL A 54 -8.49 -12.51 6.58
CA VAL A 54 -8.12 -13.39 5.46
C VAL A 54 -9.37 -14.17 5.06
N GLY A 55 -9.79 -14.03 3.80
CA GLY A 55 -10.91 -14.77 3.23
C GLY A 55 -10.44 -15.73 2.16
N ASN A 56 -11.13 -16.87 2.04
CA ASN A 56 -10.82 -17.88 1.00
C ASN A 56 -11.38 -17.50 -0.37
N THR A 57 -12.32 -16.55 -0.42
CA THR A 57 -12.84 -15.92 -1.64
C THR A 57 -12.88 -14.41 -1.44
N GLU A 58 -13.00 -13.68 -2.54
CA GLU A 58 -13.19 -12.23 -2.54
C GLU A 58 -14.38 -11.79 -1.69
N GLU A 59 -15.53 -12.44 -1.90
CA GLU A 59 -16.77 -12.10 -1.21
C GLU A 59 -16.62 -12.33 0.29
N LYS A 60 -16.00 -13.47 0.65
CA LYS A 60 -15.75 -13.79 2.06
C LYS A 60 -14.77 -12.81 2.69
N LEU A 61 -13.68 -12.46 2.00
CA LEU A 61 -12.72 -11.47 2.50
C LEU A 61 -13.41 -10.11 2.72
N ARG A 62 -14.24 -9.70 1.78
CA ARG A 62 -15.02 -8.47 1.87
C ARG A 62 -15.97 -8.50 3.06
N ASP A 63 -16.72 -9.59 3.23
CA ASP A 63 -17.64 -9.77 4.36
C ASP A 63 -16.87 -9.77 5.69
N ASP A 64 -15.73 -10.46 5.75
CA ASP A 64 -14.86 -10.51 6.93
C ASP A 64 -14.32 -9.11 7.29
N ILE A 65 -13.87 -8.34 6.31
CA ILE A 65 -13.46 -6.94 6.49
C ILE A 65 -14.62 -6.11 7.05
N MET A 66 -15.84 -6.31 6.58
CA MET A 66 -17.00 -5.52 6.99
C MET A 66 -17.60 -5.95 8.33
N THR A 67 -17.43 -7.20 8.75
CA THR A 67 -18.20 -7.78 9.87
C THR A 67 -17.36 -8.30 11.03
N LEU A 68 -16.17 -8.87 10.79
CA LEU A 68 -15.41 -9.55 11.85
C LEU A 68 -14.61 -8.56 12.71
N PRO A 69 -14.63 -8.65 14.04
CA PRO A 69 -13.80 -7.78 14.87
C PRO A 69 -12.31 -8.01 14.60
N ILE A 70 -11.54 -6.91 14.53
CA ILE A 70 -10.08 -7.00 14.43
C ILE A 70 -9.56 -7.57 15.75
N THR A 71 -8.93 -8.74 15.67
CA THR A 71 -8.40 -9.44 16.85
C THR A 71 -6.89 -9.26 16.92
N ILE A 72 -6.42 -8.67 18.02
CA ILE A 72 -4.99 -8.50 18.28
C ILE A 72 -4.42 -9.84 18.78
N PRO A 73 -3.45 -10.45 18.09
CA PRO A 73 -2.83 -11.68 18.55
C PRO A 73 -2.10 -11.49 19.88
N SER A 74 -2.29 -12.42 20.82
CA SER A 74 -1.56 -12.42 22.11
C SER A 74 -0.08 -12.74 21.97
N GLN A 75 0.30 -13.44 20.90
CA GLN A 75 1.67 -13.77 20.56
C GLN A 75 2.22 -12.67 19.65
N SER A 76 3.03 -11.78 20.20
CA SER A 76 3.86 -10.85 19.43
C SER A 76 5.32 -11.10 19.79
N HIS A 77 6.22 -10.94 18.81
CA HIS A 77 7.67 -11.14 18.97
C HIS A 77 8.35 -10.07 19.86
N GLY A 78 7.56 -9.32 20.63
CA GLY A 78 7.93 -8.27 21.58
C GLY A 78 6.65 -7.71 22.22
N ALA A 79 6.75 -6.95 23.30
CA ALA A 79 5.58 -6.33 23.92
C ALA A 79 5.07 -5.15 23.05
N VAL A 80 4.02 -5.37 22.26
CA VAL A 80 3.31 -4.27 21.57
C VAL A 80 2.65 -3.39 22.63
N SER A 81 2.90 -2.08 22.61
CA SER A 81 2.31 -1.17 23.58
C SER A 81 0.80 -1.01 23.41
N ASN A 82 0.11 -0.66 24.48
CA ASN A 82 -1.32 -0.38 24.43
C ASN A 82 -1.62 0.81 23.51
N GLU A 83 -0.73 1.80 23.46
CA GLU A 83 -0.82 2.95 22.56
C GLU A 83 -0.74 2.53 21.09
N CYS A 84 0.17 1.60 20.75
CA CYS A 84 0.29 1.07 19.40
C CYS A 84 -0.99 0.33 18.98
N THR A 85 -1.50 -0.53 19.88
CA THR A 85 -2.74 -1.26 19.66
C THR A 85 -3.92 -0.31 19.45
N ALA A 86 -4.03 0.74 20.27
CA ALA A 86 -5.07 1.75 20.15
C ALA A 86 -4.97 2.52 18.81
N ALA A 87 -3.75 2.84 18.34
CA ALA A 87 -3.54 3.49 17.05
C ALA A 87 -4.06 2.61 15.90
N ILE A 88 -3.68 1.33 15.89
CA ILE A 88 -4.05 0.38 14.84
C ILE A 88 -5.55 0.16 14.81
N LEU A 89 -6.19 -0.06 15.96
CA LEU A 89 -7.64 -0.20 16.04
C LEU A 89 -8.37 1.08 15.62
N GLY A 90 -7.80 2.25 15.91
CA GLY A 90 -8.33 3.54 15.45
C GLY A 90 -8.25 3.74 13.93
N LEU A 91 -7.16 3.28 13.30
CA LEU A 91 -6.98 3.29 11.84
C LEU A 91 -7.89 2.25 11.15
N LEU A 92 -8.08 1.09 11.77
CA LEU A 92 -8.95 0.00 11.31
C LEU A 92 -10.41 0.14 11.79
N GLU A 93 -10.81 1.35 12.19
CA GLU A 93 -12.21 1.66 12.44
C GLU A 93 -12.99 1.66 11.11
N ARG A 94 -14.12 0.95 11.09
CA ARG A 94 -14.92 0.75 9.88
C ARG A 94 -15.69 1.99 9.50
N ASP A 95 -16.23 2.71 10.48
CA ASP A 95 -16.90 3.98 10.25
C ASP A 95 -15.87 5.06 9.95
N PRO A 96 -15.78 5.57 8.70
CA PRO A 96 -14.78 6.57 8.36
C PRO A 96 -14.90 7.84 9.20
N LYS A 97 -16.08 8.16 9.75
CA LYS A 97 -16.26 9.35 10.60
C LYS A 97 -15.63 9.19 11.98
N LYS A 98 -15.40 7.95 12.42
CA LYS A 98 -14.78 7.59 13.70
C LYS A 98 -13.32 7.17 13.55
N ARG A 99 -12.89 6.91 12.31
CA ARG A 99 -11.53 6.49 11.98
C ARG A 99 -10.52 7.57 12.31
N LEU A 100 -9.42 7.15 12.94
CA LEU A 100 -8.27 8.01 13.21
C LEU A 100 -7.73 8.59 11.90
N GLY A 101 -7.52 9.91 11.86
CA GLY A 101 -7.11 10.66 10.66
C GLY A 101 -8.30 11.14 9.81
N CYS A 102 -9.53 10.80 10.18
CA CYS A 102 -10.75 11.10 9.42
C CYS A 102 -11.83 11.80 10.25
N ARG A 103 -11.59 12.03 11.55
CA ARG A 103 -12.61 12.58 12.45
C ARG A 103 -12.84 14.06 12.15
N THR A 104 -14.09 14.49 12.20
CA THR A 104 -14.47 15.87 11.92
C THR A 104 -13.91 16.82 12.97
N GLY A 105 -13.32 17.94 12.54
CA GLY A 105 -12.86 19.02 13.44
C GLY A 105 -11.34 19.11 13.61
N PHE A 106 -10.57 18.18 13.03
CA PHE A 106 -9.10 18.23 12.99
C PHE A 106 -8.60 18.11 11.55
N SER A 107 -7.40 18.62 11.28
CA SER A 107 -6.63 18.20 10.11
C SER A 107 -6.28 16.71 10.28
N SER A 108 -6.42 15.91 9.22
CA SER A 108 -6.13 14.47 9.24
C SER A 108 -4.73 14.16 9.79
N ILE A 109 -3.74 14.96 9.41
CA ILE A 109 -2.35 14.78 9.84
C ILE A 109 -2.18 15.14 11.31
N ASP A 110 -2.77 16.24 11.77
CA ASP A 110 -2.66 16.68 13.18
C ASP A 110 -3.26 15.64 14.14
N GLU A 111 -4.36 14.99 13.75
CA GLU A 111 -4.97 13.91 14.53
C GLU A 111 -4.02 12.70 14.66
N ILE A 112 -3.32 12.36 13.59
CA ILE A 112 -2.35 11.25 13.57
C ILE A 112 -1.13 11.61 14.42
N GLN A 113 -0.54 12.79 14.21
CA GLN A 113 0.66 13.24 14.92
C GLN A 113 0.43 13.41 16.43
N SER A 114 -0.78 13.82 16.83
CA SER A 114 -1.17 14.01 18.23
C SER A 114 -1.52 12.71 18.97
N HIS A 115 -1.76 11.62 18.24
CA HIS A 115 -2.05 10.33 18.88
C HIS A 115 -0.84 9.84 19.69
N ARG A 116 -1.07 9.30 20.88
CA ARG A 116 -0.01 9.00 21.87
C ARG A 116 1.10 8.06 21.37
N TRP A 117 0.76 7.17 20.44
CA TRP A 117 1.75 6.29 19.81
C TRP A 117 2.71 7.03 18.88
N PHE A 118 2.19 8.04 18.19
CA PHE A 118 2.87 8.86 17.19
C PHE A 118 3.53 10.11 17.81
N SER A 119 3.08 10.54 18.99
CA SER A 119 3.58 11.73 19.68
C SER A 119 5.02 11.61 20.20
N GLN A 120 5.64 10.43 20.12
CA GLN A 120 7.04 10.23 20.49
C GLN A 120 8.01 10.71 19.40
N PHE A 121 7.53 10.92 18.17
CA PHE A 121 8.34 11.40 17.06
C PHE A 121 8.45 12.92 17.07
N ASP A 122 9.67 13.40 16.84
CA ASP A 122 9.91 14.76 16.38
C ASP A 122 9.59 14.81 14.88
N TRP A 123 8.37 15.26 14.56
CA TRP A 123 7.84 15.28 13.20
C TRP A 123 8.63 16.21 12.27
N GLU A 124 9.18 17.30 12.80
CA GLU A 124 10.01 18.23 12.03
C GLU A 124 11.33 17.57 11.64
N LYS A 125 12.00 16.91 12.59
CA LYS A 125 13.24 16.16 12.29
C LYS A 125 12.98 14.96 11.38
N LEU A 126 11.86 14.27 11.55
CA LEU A 126 11.47 13.17 10.68
C LEU A 126 11.31 13.66 9.23
N GLN A 127 10.59 14.75 9.03
CA GLN A 127 10.39 15.37 7.71
C GLN A 127 11.72 15.86 7.11
N ALA A 128 12.61 16.42 7.93
CA ALA A 128 13.94 16.84 7.52
C ALA A 128 14.94 15.69 7.35
N LYS A 129 14.51 14.42 7.54
CA LYS A 129 15.36 13.21 7.49
C LYS A 129 16.56 13.26 8.44
N GLN A 130 16.37 13.88 9.61
CA GLN A 130 17.39 14.03 10.65
C GLN A 130 17.27 12.99 11.77
N LEU A 131 16.24 12.13 11.72
CA LEU A 131 16.13 10.99 12.62
C LEU A 131 16.90 9.80 12.06
N ASP A 132 17.68 9.14 12.91
CA ASP A 132 18.37 7.92 12.54
C ASP A 132 17.35 6.78 12.33
N PRO A 133 17.34 6.12 11.15
CA PRO A 133 16.45 4.99 10.92
C PRO A 133 16.87 3.81 11.79
N PRO A 134 15.91 3.02 12.33
CA PRO A 134 16.23 1.87 13.19
C PRO A 134 16.94 0.73 12.45
N PHE A 135 16.90 0.74 11.11
CA PHE A 135 17.56 -0.22 10.24
C PHE A 135 18.20 0.52 9.07
N VAL A 136 19.49 0.23 8.84
CA VAL A 136 20.24 0.69 7.67
C VAL A 136 20.60 -0.54 6.84
N PRO A 137 20.01 -0.71 5.64
CA PRO A 137 20.31 -1.82 4.75
C PRO A 137 21.80 -1.94 4.41
N ASN A 138 22.33 -3.16 4.32
CA ASN A 138 23.65 -3.44 3.78
C ASN A 138 23.56 -3.73 2.25
N PRO A 139 24.12 -2.86 1.39
CA PRO A 139 24.05 -3.02 -0.06
C PRO A 139 24.65 -4.33 -0.60
N GLY A 140 25.57 -4.97 0.14
CA GLY A 140 26.26 -6.19 -0.31
C GLY A 140 25.76 -7.49 0.32
N GLY A 141 24.74 -7.45 1.19
CA GLY A 141 24.31 -8.62 1.97
C GLY A 141 22.80 -8.79 2.12
N ASP A 142 22.04 -7.71 1.99
CA ASP A 142 20.58 -7.78 2.01
C ASP A 142 20.07 -7.90 0.57
N ASN A 143 19.28 -8.93 0.27
CA ASN A 143 18.84 -9.33 -1.08
C ASN A 143 17.84 -8.37 -1.77
N PHE A 144 18.06 -7.06 -1.70
CA PHE A 144 17.17 -6.06 -2.31
C PHE A 144 17.16 -6.12 -3.85
N GLU A 145 18.30 -6.47 -4.47
CA GLU A 145 18.40 -6.48 -5.93
C GLU A 145 17.78 -7.74 -6.58
N GLN A 146 17.81 -8.87 -5.88
CA GLN A 146 17.45 -10.16 -6.47
C GLN A 146 15.93 -10.35 -6.63
N PHE A 147 15.12 -9.67 -5.81
CA PHE A 147 13.66 -9.68 -5.91
C PHE A 147 13.11 -8.76 -7.01
N ILE A 148 13.81 -7.67 -7.36
CA ILE A 148 13.32 -6.70 -8.36
C ILE A 148 13.78 -7.08 -9.78
N ALA A 149 14.95 -7.71 -9.92
CA ALA A 149 15.56 -7.92 -11.23
C ALA A 149 14.97 -9.09 -12.05
N CYS A 150 14.55 -10.20 -11.41
CA CYS A 150 14.25 -11.42 -12.14
C CYS A 150 12.89 -11.43 -12.86
N ASP A 151 11.85 -10.84 -12.28
CA ASP A 151 10.48 -10.94 -12.82
C ASP A 151 10.07 -9.74 -13.69
N PHE A 152 10.68 -8.56 -13.53
CA PHE A 152 10.23 -7.34 -14.22
C PHE A 152 11.00 -6.96 -15.49
N TYR A 153 12.28 -7.34 -15.63
CA TYR A 153 13.17 -6.79 -16.66
C TYR A 153 13.52 -7.74 -17.80
N SER A 154 12.88 -8.90 -17.90
CA SER A 154 13.16 -9.92 -18.92
C SER A 154 12.50 -9.63 -20.30
N GLY A 155 11.98 -8.42 -20.53
CA GLY A 155 11.37 -8.01 -21.80
C GLY A 155 12.38 -7.56 -22.86
N ASP A 156 12.25 -8.06 -24.10
CA ASP A 156 13.02 -7.56 -25.25
C ASP A 156 12.60 -6.11 -25.56
N ALA A 157 13.56 -5.18 -25.46
CA ALA A 157 13.34 -3.75 -25.71
C ALA A 157 13.08 -3.42 -27.19
N ASN A 158 13.19 -4.40 -28.10
CA ASN A 158 12.95 -4.20 -29.52
C ASN A 158 11.46 -4.15 -29.86
N LEU A 159 10.96 -2.93 -30.12
CA LEU A 159 9.57 -2.64 -30.50
C LEU A 159 9.06 -3.46 -31.70
N GLU A 160 9.91 -3.69 -32.71
CA GLU A 160 9.50 -4.37 -33.94
C GLU A 160 9.17 -5.85 -33.74
N LYS A 161 9.71 -6.45 -32.67
CA LYS A 161 9.39 -7.83 -32.29
C LYS A 161 8.12 -7.93 -31.46
N LYS A 162 7.53 -6.80 -31.05
CA LYS A 162 6.31 -6.78 -30.26
C LYS A 162 5.07 -6.97 -31.14
N LYS A 163 4.05 -7.59 -30.55
CA LYS A 163 2.73 -7.74 -31.18
C LYS A 163 2.20 -6.38 -31.65
N PRO A 164 1.46 -6.31 -32.78
CA PRO A 164 0.91 -5.06 -33.31
C PRO A 164 0.14 -4.23 -32.26
N GLU A 165 -0.61 -4.88 -31.37
CA GLU A 165 -1.38 -4.25 -30.29
C GLU A 165 -0.47 -3.51 -29.27
N MET A 166 0.69 -4.09 -28.92
CA MET A 166 1.65 -3.47 -28.02
C MET A 166 2.34 -2.25 -28.66
N ARG A 167 2.60 -2.32 -29.97
CA ARG A 167 3.17 -1.19 -30.73
C ARG A 167 2.18 -0.02 -30.82
N GLN A 168 0.90 -0.31 -30.99
CA GLN A 168 -0.14 0.72 -30.98
C GLN A 168 -0.26 1.37 -29.59
N LEU A 169 -0.26 0.57 -28.52
CA LEU A 169 -0.26 1.09 -27.15
C LEU A 169 0.94 2.02 -26.90
N GLU A 170 2.16 1.60 -27.26
CA GLU A 170 3.35 2.44 -27.09
C GLU A 170 3.27 3.74 -27.92
N SER A 171 2.70 3.68 -29.13
CA SER A 171 2.42 4.87 -29.96
C SER A 171 1.40 5.81 -29.31
N ASP A 172 0.37 5.29 -28.65
CA ASP A 172 -0.64 6.10 -27.98
C ASP A 172 -0.09 6.80 -26.72
N PHE A 173 0.97 6.25 -26.12
CA PHE A 173 1.68 6.84 -24.96
C PHE A 173 2.77 7.85 -25.35
N THR A 174 3.13 8.04 -26.62
CA THR A 174 4.21 8.99 -27.02
C THR A 174 3.85 10.45 -26.78
N VAL A 175 2.56 10.76 -26.55
CA VAL A 175 2.11 12.10 -26.15
C VAL A 175 2.58 12.44 -24.72
N PHE A 176 2.89 11.43 -23.90
CA PHE A 176 3.37 11.62 -22.55
C PHE A 176 4.86 11.98 -22.54
N ASP A 177 5.13 13.28 -22.39
CA ASP A 177 6.48 13.83 -22.25
C ASP A 177 6.73 14.16 -20.76
N PHE A 178 7.55 13.33 -20.10
CA PHE A 178 7.88 13.50 -18.69
C PHE A 178 8.76 14.73 -18.42
N GLU A 179 9.47 15.24 -19.43
CA GLU A 179 10.32 16.44 -19.30
C GLU A 179 9.50 17.72 -19.43
N ARG A 180 8.45 17.71 -20.27
CA ARG A 180 7.52 18.85 -20.41
C ARG A 180 6.39 18.86 -19.40
N THR A 181 6.07 17.72 -18.80
CA THR A 181 5.07 17.64 -17.74
C THR A 181 5.70 18.13 -16.44
N SER A 182 5.39 19.36 -16.04
CA SER A 182 5.76 19.88 -14.72
C SER A 182 5.18 18.94 -13.65
N ARG A 183 6.04 18.10 -13.07
CA ARG A 183 5.67 17.21 -11.99
C ARG A 183 5.30 18.10 -10.81
N ARG A 184 4.00 18.23 -10.53
CA ARG A 184 3.54 18.72 -9.22
C ARG A 184 3.88 17.66 -8.19
N SER A 185 5.15 17.60 -7.77
CA SER A 185 5.49 16.84 -6.58
C SER A 185 4.93 17.61 -5.38
N TYR A 186 4.14 16.93 -4.55
CA TYR A 186 3.69 17.47 -3.27
C TYR A 186 4.86 17.67 -2.29
N TYR A 187 6.03 17.13 -2.60
CA TYR A 187 7.28 17.30 -1.85
C TYR A 187 8.26 18.17 -2.66
N PRO A 188 8.95 19.13 -2.03
CA PRO A 188 10.08 19.80 -2.66
C PRO A 188 11.16 18.76 -2.98
N LEU A 189 11.71 18.87 -4.19
CA LEU A 189 12.77 17.99 -4.71
C LEU A 189 13.90 17.86 -3.68
N ASN A 190 14.35 16.63 -3.42
CA ASN A 190 15.55 16.38 -2.61
C ASN A 190 16.70 17.23 -3.17
N GLU A 191 17.19 18.18 -2.38
CA GLU A 191 18.44 18.88 -2.69
C GLU A 191 19.58 17.85 -2.75
N SER A 192 20.47 18.03 -3.72
CA SER A 192 21.63 17.16 -3.94
C SER A 192 22.52 17.12 -2.70
N LEU A 193 22.80 15.91 -2.21
CA LEU A 193 23.78 15.69 -1.15
C LEU A 193 25.15 16.23 -1.59
N PRO A 194 25.86 17.01 -0.75
CA PRO A 194 27.22 17.41 -1.06
C PRO A 194 28.13 16.18 -1.13
N ALA A 195 28.98 16.14 -2.16
CA ALA A 195 29.97 15.09 -2.34
C ALA A 195 30.93 15.07 -1.14
N LEU A 196 31.09 13.89 -0.53
CA LEU A 196 32.07 13.67 0.52
C LEU A 196 33.48 13.83 -0.09
N SER A 197 34.28 14.73 0.49
CA SER A 197 35.69 14.96 0.17
C SER A 197 36.60 13.90 0.76
#